data_AF-A0A163KCG9-F1
#
_entry.id   AF-A0A163KCG9-F1
#
_cell.length_a   1.000
_cell.length_b   1.000
_cell.length_c   1.000
_cell.angle_alpha   90.00
_cell.angle_beta   90.00
_cell.angle_gamma   90.00
#
_symmetry.space_group_name_H-M   'P 1'
#
loop_
_entity.id
_entity.type
_entity.pdbx_description
1 polymer ?
#
loop_
_entity_poly.entity_id
_entity_poly.type
_entity_poly.pdbx_seq_one_letter_code
_entity_poly.pdbx_strand_id
1 'polypeptide(L)'
;MTEVRVPRALTIAGSDSGGGAGIQADLKTFQELGVYGMSAITAITVQNTLGVHGVYPLPPEAAAEQIEAVGSDLGVDALKTGMLFNAEIIRLVADQIQKFGWEKVVVDPVMIAKGGAELLQNEAVLAMKEHLLPLALVVTPNIPEAEVLAGMRIRTMEDRREAARRIYALGPKIVVIKGGHDEGGPDREDRDHEEARIYGISAGADREENLEKHLEEHSEEHSDKYMKEILVEHTEEQMEKHMDKHQEDHKNNHKNNHINDHINDHMEDILKEHTEKHIEVHLDVVNRSYDQARTAMHPEKYSHMNSPIFKAVGNDRDPQVIDLIYDGAAFTELSGKRVNTVHTHGTGCTFSAAIAAGLAQGMSAFDAIRSGRSFIQAAIEDGLNLGQGHGPTNHWAYQRRLGVLR
;
A
#
# COMPACT_ATOMS: atom_id res chain seq x y z
N MET A 1 -17.03 -30.42 -18.02
CA MET A 1 -16.16 -29.91 -16.93
C MET A 1 -16.47 -28.44 -16.81
N THR A 2 -16.97 -27.97 -15.67
CA THR A 2 -17.09 -26.53 -15.42
C THR A 2 -15.69 -25.95 -15.39
N GLU A 3 -15.40 -25.01 -16.27
CA GLU A 3 -14.11 -24.34 -16.37
C GLU A 3 -13.78 -23.70 -15.02
N VAL A 4 -12.65 -24.08 -14.41
CA VAL A 4 -12.23 -23.53 -13.12
C VAL A 4 -11.71 -22.12 -13.38
N ARG A 5 -12.56 -21.12 -13.15
CA ARG A 5 -12.17 -19.71 -13.26
C ARG A 5 -11.23 -19.35 -12.12
N VAL A 6 -10.02 -18.92 -12.45
CA VAL A 6 -9.05 -18.38 -11.47
C VAL A 6 -9.45 -16.93 -11.15
N PRO A 7 -9.70 -16.56 -9.88
CA PRO A 7 -9.94 -15.18 -9.49
C PRO A 7 -8.70 -14.30 -9.71
N ARG A 8 -8.88 -13.07 -10.18
CA ARG A 8 -7.80 -12.14 -10.53
C ARG A 8 -7.91 -10.84 -9.74
N ALA A 9 -6.84 -10.44 -9.06
CA ALA A 9 -6.78 -9.17 -8.34
C ALA A 9 -5.60 -8.31 -8.78
N LEU A 10 -5.86 -7.02 -8.97
CA LEU A 10 -4.83 -6.02 -9.31
C LEU A 10 -4.51 -5.17 -8.08
N THR A 11 -3.23 -4.97 -7.79
CA THR A 11 -2.77 -3.89 -6.90
C THR A 11 -2.17 -2.75 -7.71
N ILE A 12 -2.50 -1.51 -7.34
CA ILE A 12 -1.89 -0.29 -7.88
C ILE A 12 -1.21 0.42 -6.72
N ALA A 13 0.11 0.24 -6.57
CA ALA A 13 0.83 0.66 -5.38
C ALA A 13 2.35 0.78 -5.62
N GLY A 14 3.06 1.35 -4.64
CA GLY A 14 4.51 1.36 -4.63
C GLY A 14 5.13 0.00 -4.27
N SER A 15 6.38 -0.19 -4.72
CA SER A 15 7.25 -1.31 -4.38
C SER A 15 8.02 -1.02 -3.09
N ASP A 16 7.92 -1.91 -2.10
CA ASP A 16 8.70 -1.93 -0.87
C ASP A 16 9.87 -2.91 -1.01
N SER A 17 11.09 -2.38 -1.06
CA SER A 17 12.32 -3.19 -1.15
C SER A 17 12.49 -4.17 0.03
N GLY A 18 11.94 -3.85 1.21
CA GLY A 18 11.94 -4.73 2.38
C GLY A 18 10.93 -5.86 2.28
N GLY A 19 10.02 -5.80 1.31
CA GLY A 19 9.02 -6.83 1.00
C GLY A 19 7.94 -7.00 2.05
N GLY A 20 7.80 -6.06 2.99
CA GLY A 20 6.84 -6.13 4.09
C GLY A 20 5.51 -5.45 3.80
N ALA A 21 5.50 -4.45 2.92
CA ALA A 21 4.35 -3.67 2.49
C ALA A 21 4.30 -3.56 0.94
N GLY A 22 3.55 -2.58 0.43
CA GLY A 22 3.48 -2.28 -1.00
C GLY A 22 2.98 -3.46 -1.84
N ILE A 23 3.37 -3.48 -3.12
CA ILE A 23 2.99 -4.57 -4.03
C ILE A 23 3.46 -5.95 -3.54
N GLN A 24 4.54 -6.02 -2.75
CA GLN A 24 5.05 -7.28 -2.22
C GLN A 24 4.09 -7.89 -1.20
N ALA A 25 3.58 -7.10 -0.26
CA ALA A 25 2.56 -7.57 0.68
C ALA A 25 1.27 -7.96 -0.05
N ASP A 26 0.90 -7.18 -1.06
CA ASP A 26 -0.32 -7.41 -1.82
C ASP A 26 -0.27 -8.72 -2.60
N LEU A 27 0.78 -8.94 -3.39
CA LEU A 27 0.96 -10.16 -4.17
C LEU A 27 1.12 -11.39 -3.27
N LYS A 28 1.83 -11.28 -2.13
CA LYS A 28 1.90 -12.37 -1.14
C LYS A 28 0.52 -12.71 -0.59
N THR A 29 -0.28 -11.69 -0.26
CA THR A 29 -1.63 -11.89 0.27
C THR A 29 -2.56 -12.52 -0.77
N PHE A 30 -2.52 -12.04 -2.02
CA PHE A 30 -3.28 -12.62 -3.12
C PHE A 30 -2.94 -14.08 -3.33
N GLN A 31 -1.64 -14.41 -3.37
CA GLN A 31 -1.16 -15.77 -3.54
C GLN A 31 -1.61 -16.69 -2.40
N GLU A 32 -1.47 -16.24 -1.15
CA GLU A 32 -1.90 -16.98 0.04
C GLU A 32 -3.42 -17.22 0.07
N LEU A 33 -4.20 -16.39 -0.61
CA LEU A 33 -5.65 -16.54 -0.71
C LEU A 33 -6.10 -17.23 -2.00
N GLY A 34 -5.17 -17.74 -2.83
CA GLY A 34 -5.52 -18.46 -4.06
C GLY A 34 -6.09 -17.56 -5.15
N VAL A 35 -5.62 -16.30 -5.22
CA VAL A 35 -5.99 -15.31 -6.22
C VAL A 35 -4.78 -15.00 -7.10
N TYR A 36 -4.97 -14.95 -8.42
CA TYR A 36 -3.93 -14.54 -9.34
C TYR A 36 -3.66 -13.04 -9.17
N GLY A 37 -2.50 -12.72 -8.62
CA GLY A 37 -2.10 -11.36 -8.30
C GLY A 37 -1.39 -10.67 -9.46
N MET A 38 -1.80 -9.44 -9.76
CA MET A 38 -1.18 -8.55 -10.74
C MET A 38 -0.84 -7.22 -10.07
N SER A 39 0.11 -6.47 -10.63
CA SER A 39 0.52 -5.18 -10.08
C SER A 39 0.75 -4.13 -11.17
N ALA A 40 0.35 -2.89 -10.89
CA ALA A 40 0.84 -1.69 -11.55
C ALA A 40 1.62 -0.86 -10.53
N ILE A 41 2.91 -0.63 -10.81
CA ILE A 41 3.83 0.01 -9.86
C ILE A 41 3.77 1.53 -10.03
N THR A 42 3.61 2.25 -8.92
CA THR A 42 3.55 3.73 -8.91
C THR A 42 4.87 4.38 -8.47
N ALA A 43 5.64 3.69 -7.63
CA ALA A 43 6.93 4.16 -7.14
C ALA A 43 7.77 2.98 -6.66
N ILE A 44 9.09 3.13 -6.63
CA ILE A 44 10.02 2.22 -5.97
C ILE A 44 10.54 2.90 -4.70
N THR A 45 10.39 2.25 -3.55
CA THR A 45 10.94 2.73 -2.29
C THR A 45 12.22 1.97 -1.94
N VAL A 46 13.26 2.71 -1.57
CA VAL A 46 14.45 2.14 -0.92
C VAL A 46 14.14 2.08 0.57
N GLN A 47 13.56 0.97 1.00
CA GLN A 47 13.02 0.81 2.34
C GLN A 47 13.48 -0.52 2.97
N ASN A 48 13.64 -0.51 4.28
CA ASN A 48 13.78 -1.71 5.11
C ASN A 48 13.04 -1.49 6.44
N THR A 49 13.26 -2.35 7.44
CA THR A 49 12.56 -2.26 8.74
C THR A 49 12.90 -1.02 9.57
N LEU A 50 13.99 -0.32 9.24
CA LEU A 50 14.41 0.92 9.92
C LEU A 50 13.73 2.16 9.35
N GLY A 51 13.16 2.08 8.15
CA GLY A 51 12.46 3.20 7.52
C GLY A 51 12.65 3.28 6.01
N VAL A 52 12.14 4.38 5.44
CA VAL A 52 12.28 4.75 4.03
C VAL A 52 13.51 5.64 3.88
N HIS A 53 14.40 5.26 2.97
CA HIS A 53 15.66 5.96 2.67
C HIS A 53 15.62 6.69 1.33
N GLY A 54 14.65 6.36 0.48
CA GLY A 54 14.46 6.99 -0.82
C GLY A 54 13.15 6.57 -1.46
N VAL A 55 12.59 7.45 -2.28
CA VAL A 55 11.37 7.20 -3.05
C VAL A 55 11.62 7.64 -4.49
N TYR A 56 11.44 6.71 -5.42
CA TYR A 56 11.63 6.91 -6.85
C TYR A 56 10.27 6.73 -7.54
N PRO A 57 9.51 7.81 -7.75
CA PRO A 57 8.25 7.72 -8.45
C PRO A 57 8.46 7.26 -9.90
N LEU A 58 7.56 6.42 -10.39
CA LEU A 58 7.51 6.13 -11.82
C LEU A 58 6.81 7.29 -12.54
N PRO A 59 7.14 7.53 -13.82
CA PRO A 59 6.35 8.44 -14.64
C PRO A 59 4.87 7.99 -14.68
N PRO A 60 3.88 8.89 -14.54
CA PRO A 60 2.46 8.55 -14.52
C PRO A 60 2.00 7.66 -15.70
N GLU A 61 2.52 7.94 -16.89
CA GLU A 61 2.32 7.19 -18.12
C GLU A 61 2.73 5.72 -17.99
N ALA A 62 3.84 5.43 -17.29
CA ALA A 62 4.27 4.06 -17.07
C ALA A 62 3.29 3.32 -16.14
N ALA A 63 2.68 4.01 -15.17
CA ALA A 63 1.62 3.41 -14.34
C ALA A 63 0.34 3.15 -15.17
N ALA A 64 -0.06 4.09 -16.05
CA ALA A 64 -1.19 3.89 -16.96
C ALA A 64 -0.98 2.72 -17.91
N GLU A 65 0.19 2.63 -18.56
CA GLU A 65 0.50 1.57 -19.51
C GLU A 65 0.46 0.18 -18.85
N GLN A 66 0.94 0.06 -17.61
CA GLN A 66 0.80 -1.17 -16.82
C GLN A 66 -0.67 -1.53 -16.55
N ILE A 67 -1.49 -0.54 -16.14
CA ILE A 67 -2.93 -0.76 -15.89
C ILE A 67 -3.64 -1.15 -17.19
N GLU A 68 -3.31 -0.51 -18.31
CA GLU A 68 -3.87 -0.80 -19.63
C GLU A 68 -3.52 -2.22 -20.08
N ALA A 69 -2.26 -2.63 -19.95
CA ALA A 69 -1.80 -3.96 -20.34
C ALA A 69 -2.53 -5.06 -19.54
N VAL A 70 -2.71 -4.87 -18.23
CA VAL A 70 -3.46 -5.81 -17.40
C VAL A 70 -4.96 -5.79 -17.71
N GLY A 71 -5.54 -4.60 -17.83
CA GLY A 71 -6.98 -4.44 -17.98
C GLY A 71 -7.51 -4.90 -19.34
N SER A 72 -6.73 -4.72 -20.41
CA SER A 72 -7.13 -5.06 -21.78
C SER A 72 -6.98 -6.54 -22.15
N ASP A 73 -6.06 -7.27 -21.50
CA ASP A 73 -5.78 -8.68 -21.80
C ASP A 73 -6.26 -9.62 -20.67
N LEU A 74 -5.69 -9.44 -19.47
CA LEU A 74 -5.88 -10.38 -18.37
C LEU A 74 -7.23 -10.21 -17.68
N GLY A 75 -7.76 -8.99 -17.61
CA GLY A 75 -8.97 -8.63 -16.87
C GLY A 75 -8.79 -8.65 -15.34
N VAL A 76 -9.68 -7.95 -14.64
CA VAL A 76 -9.58 -7.72 -13.18
C VAL A 76 -10.93 -7.98 -12.51
N ASP A 77 -10.96 -8.86 -11.50
CA ASP A 77 -12.19 -9.19 -10.77
C ASP A 77 -12.38 -8.31 -9.53
N ALA A 78 -11.28 -7.84 -8.94
CA ALA A 78 -11.24 -6.79 -7.92
C ALA A 78 -9.87 -6.12 -7.92
N LEU A 79 -9.77 -4.91 -7.38
CA LEU A 79 -8.48 -4.23 -7.27
C LEU A 79 -8.33 -3.51 -5.94
N LYS A 80 -7.08 -3.21 -5.59
CA LYS A 80 -6.76 -2.26 -4.54
C LYS A 80 -5.81 -1.17 -5.00
N THR A 81 -5.94 0.00 -4.40
CA THR A 81 -4.92 1.06 -4.47
C THR A 81 -4.16 1.12 -3.14
N GLY A 82 -2.84 1.27 -3.20
CA GLY A 82 -1.97 1.54 -2.06
C GLY A 82 -1.39 2.95 -2.12
N MET A 83 -0.08 3.09 -1.88
CA MET A 83 0.61 4.37 -2.01
C MET A 83 0.62 4.84 -3.49
N LEU A 84 -0.03 5.96 -3.78
CA LEU A 84 -0.13 6.55 -5.13
C LEU A 84 0.77 7.78 -5.35
N PHE A 85 1.56 8.16 -4.35
CA PHE A 85 2.61 9.20 -4.38
C PHE A 85 2.16 10.66 -4.65
N ASN A 86 1.39 10.95 -5.70
CA ASN A 86 1.00 12.32 -6.04
C ASN A 86 -0.42 12.42 -6.66
N ALA A 87 -0.89 13.66 -6.83
CA ALA A 87 -2.23 13.95 -7.36
C ALA A 87 -2.42 13.51 -8.82
N GLU A 88 -1.37 13.53 -9.63
CA GLU A 88 -1.43 13.17 -11.05
C GLU A 88 -1.67 11.67 -11.22
N ILE A 89 -0.91 10.83 -10.51
CA ILE A 89 -1.11 9.38 -10.48
C ILE A 89 -2.51 9.04 -9.95
N ILE A 90 -2.99 9.74 -8.92
CA ILE A 90 -4.34 9.50 -8.37
C ILE A 90 -5.43 9.73 -9.43
N ARG A 91 -5.36 10.85 -10.16
CA ARG A 91 -6.34 11.15 -11.23
C ARG A 91 -6.28 10.11 -12.35
N LEU A 92 -5.07 9.78 -12.79
CA LEU A 92 -4.85 8.77 -13.83
C LEU A 92 -5.39 7.40 -13.41
N VAL A 93 -5.16 6.98 -12.17
CA VAL A 93 -5.71 5.72 -11.64
C VAL A 93 -7.24 5.76 -11.60
N ALA A 94 -7.83 6.87 -11.17
CA ALA A 94 -9.28 7.05 -11.19
C ALA A 94 -9.86 6.95 -12.61
N ASP A 95 -9.23 7.62 -13.58
CA ASP A 95 -9.64 7.58 -14.99
C ASP A 95 -9.58 6.15 -15.56
N GLN A 96 -8.53 5.39 -15.24
CA GLN A 96 -8.41 4.00 -15.66
C GLN A 96 -9.47 3.09 -15.04
N ILE A 97 -9.75 3.26 -13.73
CA ILE A 97 -10.81 2.53 -13.03
C ILE A 97 -12.16 2.78 -13.71
N GLN A 98 -12.46 4.04 -14.05
CA GLN A 98 -13.69 4.40 -14.76
C GLN A 98 -13.73 3.84 -16.18
N LYS A 99 -12.62 3.94 -16.93
CA LYS A 99 -12.49 3.44 -18.30
C LYS A 99 -12.80 1.94 -18.39
N PHE A 100 -12.26 1.13 -17.47
CA PHE A 100 -12.49 -0.31 -17.45
C PHE A 100 -13.78 -0.71 -16.71
N GLY A 101 -14.49 0.22 -16.08
CA GLY A 101 -15.74 -0.03 -15.36
C GLY A 101 -15.55 -0.94 -14.14
N TRP A 102 -14.42 -0.85 -13.43
CA TRP A 102 -14.16 -1.68 -12.26
C TRP A 102 -14.94 -1.19 -11.04
N GLU A 103 -15.80 -2.04 -10.49
CA GLU A 103 -16.67 -1.69 -9.36
C GLU A 103 -16.13 -2.20 -8.01
N LYS A 104 -15.34 -3.28 -8.00
CA LYS A 104 -14.79 -3.88 -6.76
C LYS A 104 -13.45 -3.26 -6.39
N VAL A 105 -13.49 -1.97 -6.06
CA VAL A 105 -12.32 -1.14 -5.77
C VAL A 105 -12.12 -1.00 -4.26
N VAL A 106 -10.96 -1.41 -3.75
CA VAL A 106 -10.54 -1.22 -2.36
C VAL A 106 -9.50 -0.09 -2.29
N VAL A 107 -9.79 0.99 -1.61
CA VAL A 107 -8.85 2.10 -1.41
C VAL A 107 -8.20 1.99 -0.03
N ASP A 108 -6.89 1.79 0.00
CA ASP A 108 -6.05 1.95 1.19
C ASP A 108 -5.40 3.34 1.11
N PRO A 109 -5.92 4.36 1.82
CA PRO A 109 -5.52 5.75 1.65
C PRO A 109 -4.19 6.02 2.37
N VAL A 110 -3.10 5.43 1.88
CA VAL A 110 -1.76 5.54 2.47
C VAL A 110 -1.28 7.00 2.36
N MET A 111 -1.30 7.72 3.47
CA MET A 111 -0.93 9.15 3.55
C MET A 111 0.33 9.42 4.40
N ILE A 112 0.63 8.55 5.35
CA ILE A 112 1.65 8.78 6.38
C ILE A 112 2.51 7.52 6.53
N ALA A 113 3.83 7.66 6.50
CA ALA A 113 4.73 6.54 6.78
C ALA A 113 4.68 6.16 8.27
N LYS A 114 4.97 4.90 8.63
CA LYS A 114 5.03 4.46 10.04
C LYS A 114 6.03 5.22 10.94
N GLY A 115 6.90 6.04 10.34
CA GLY A 115 7.80 6.96 11.05
C GLY A 115 7.30 8.41 11.13
N GLY A 116 6.05 8.69 10.79
CA GLY A 116 5.44 10.03 10.86
C GLY A 116 5.73 10.95 9.67
N ALA A 117 6.58 10.55 8.72
CA ALA A 117 6.83 11.34 7.52
C ALA A 117 5.57 11.43 6.64
N GLU A 118 5.18 12.65 6.27
CA GLU A 118 4.12 12.90 5.29
C GLU A 118 4.51 12.28 3.94
N LEU A 119 3.65 11.43 3.40
CA LEU A 119 3.87 10.78 2.10
C LEU A 119 3.10 11.46 0.96
N LEU A 120 2.05 12.23 1.28
CA LEU A 120 1.21 12.91 0.29
C LEU A 120 1.13 14.40 0.57
N GLN A 121 1.27 15.21 -0.48
CA GLN A 121 0.99 16.64 -0.46
C GLN A 121 -0.53 16.88 -0.37
N ASN A 122 -0.95 18.06 0.08
CA ASN A 122 -2.37 18.43 0.23
C ASN A 122 -3.17 18.23 -1.08
N GLU A 123 -2.54 18.50 -2.22
CA GLU A 123 -3.11 18.32 -3.55
C GLU A 123 -3.47 16.85 -3.84
N ALA A 124 -2.65 15.91 -3.34
CA ALA A 124 -2.91 14.48 -3.50
C ALA A 124 -4.06 14.00 -2.61
N VAL A 125 -4.18 14.55 -1.39
CA VAL A 125 -5.34 14.30 -0.52
C VAL A 125 -6.62 14.80 -1.18
N LEU A 126 -6.62 16.01 -1.76
CA LEU A 126 -7.77 16.55 -2.49
C LEU A 126 -8.12 15.66 -3.70
N ALA A 127 -7.12 15.30 -4.52
CA ALA A 127 -7.34 14.43 -5.67
C ALA A 127 -7.94 13.07 -5.26
N MET A 128 -7.50 12.51 -4.13
CA MET A 128 -8.05 11.26 -3.59
C MET A 128 -9.53 11.43 -3.21
N LYS A 129 -9.88 12.52 -2.53
CA LYS A 129 -11.26 12.80 -2.12
C LYS A 129 -12.19 13.03 -3.31
N GLU A 130 -11.73 13.75 -4.33
CA GLU A 130 -12.56 14.19 -5.45
C GLU A 130 -12.69 13.13 -6.56
N HIS A 131 -11.64 12.35 -6.80
CA HIS A 131 -11.58 11.44 -7.95
C HIS A 131 -11.59 9.95 -7.58
N LEU A 132 -10.88 9.56 -6.51
CA LEU A 132 -10.68 8.13 -6.22
C LEU A 132 -11.71 7.57 -5.23
N LEU A 133 -11.97 8.25 -4.11
CA LEU A 133 -12.94 7.79 -3.11
C LEU A 133 -14.37 7.59 -3.67
N PRO A 134 -14.88 8.41 -4.61
CA PRO A 134 -16.18 8.17 -5.22
C PRO A 134 -16.30 6.83 -5.95
N LEU A 135 -15.18 6.24 -6.38
CA LEU A 135 -15.12 4.97 -7.09
C LEU A 135 -14.96 3.76 -6.16
N ALA A 136 -14.71 3.99 -4.87
CA ALA A 136 -14.37 2.92 -3.95
C ALA A 136 -15.61 2.13 -3.48
N LEU A 137 -15.53 0.80 -3.56
CA LEU A 137 -16.45 -0.08 -2.85
C LEU A 137 -16.12 -0.08 -1.35
N VAL A 138 -14.84 -0.17 -1.00
CA VAL A 138 -14.36 -0.15 0.38
C VAL A 138 -13.19 0.82 0.51
N VAL A 139 -13.23 1.71 1.51
CA VAL A 139 -12.06 2.50 1.93
C VAL A 139 -11.62 2.04 3.33
N THR A 140 -10.31 1.94 3.54
CA THR A 140 -9.74 1.32 4.76
C THR A 140 -8.77 2.24 5.53
N PRO A 141 -9.14 3.48 5.91
CA PRO A 141 -8.22 4.37 6.61
C PRO A 141 -7.87 3.87 8.02
N ASN A 142 -6.62 4.10 8.47
CA ASN A 142 -6.30 4.10 9.90
C ASN A 142 -6.78 5.39 10.58
N ILE A 143 -6.58 5.53 11.90
CA ILE A 143 -7.04 6.72 12.63
C ILE A 143 -6.45 8.02 12.06
N PRO A 144 -5.11 8.20 11.95
CA PRO A 144 -4.53 9.40 11.32
C PRO A 144 -5.07 9.69 9.90
N GLU A 145 -5.19 8.68 9.04
CA GLU A 145 -5.74 8.82 7.69
C GLU A 145 -7.22 9.24 7.72
N ALA A 146 -8.00 8.68 8.65
CA ALA A 146 -9.40 9.02 8.83
C ALA A 146 -9.57 10.47 9.33
N GLU A 147 -8.68 10.96 10.19
CA GLU A 147 -8.69 12.35 10.64
C GLU A 147 -8.48 13.32 9.46
N VAL A 148 -7.50 13.04 8.60
CA VAL A 148 -7.21 13.84 7.39
C VAL A 148 -8.38 13.78 6.40
N LEU A 149 -8.95 12.59 6.19
CA LEU A 149 -10.07 12.42 5.25
C LEU A 149 -11.34 13.12 5.75
N ALA A 150 -11.67 12.96 7.04
CA ALA A 150 -12.88 13.54 7.64
C ALA A 150 -12.72 15.03 8.02
N GLY A 151 -11.50 15.56 8.04
CA GLY A 151 -11.20 16.93 8.46
C GLY A 151 -11.54 17.17 9.93
N MET A 152 -11.30 16.17 10.79
CA MET A 152 -11.59 16.25 12.23
C MET A 152 -10.65 15.34 13.04
N ARG A 153 -10.45 15.65 14.32
CA ARG A 153 -9.73 14.77 15.24
C ARG A 153 -10.63 13.64 15.74
N ILE A 154 -10.05 12.47 15.97
CA ILE A 154 -10.73 11.27 16.45
C ILE A 154 -10.13 10.89 17.81
N ARG A 155 -10.88 11.14 18.89
CA ARG A 155 -10.46 10.81 20.26
C ARG A 155 -11.35 9.75 20.89
N THR A 156 -12.60 9.68 20.47
CA THR A 156 -13.62 8.79 21.02
C THR A 156 -14.22 7.90 19.93
N MET A 157 -14.97 6.88 20.35
CA MET A 157 -15.72 6.06 19.41
C MET A 157 -16.81 6.86 18.68
N GLU A 158 -17.38 7.90 19.30
CA GLU A 158 -18.37 8.74 18.63
C GLU A 158 -17.73 9.62 17.56
N ASP A 159 -16.53 10.17 17.83
CA ASP A 159 -15.75 10.86 16.79
C ASP A 159 -15.43 9.94 15.63
N ARG A 160 -15.13 8.66 15.91
CA ARG A 160 -14.87 7.65 14.88
C ARG A 160 -16.11 7.38 14.02
N ARG A 161 -17.30 7.29 14.63
CA ARG A 161 -18.57 7.17 13.89
C ARG A 161 -18.84 8.39 13.03
N GLU A 162 -18.61 9.58 13.56
CA GLU A 162 -18.77 10.83 12.80
C GLU A 162 -17.78 10.93 11.64
N ALA A 163 -16.50 10.58 11.87
CA ALA A 163 -15.51 10.52 10.81
C ALA A 163 -15.92 9.53 9.71
N ALA A 164 -16.45 8.35 10.07
CA ALA A 164 -16.94 7.38 9.11
C ALA A 164 -18.11 7.92 8.27
N ARG A 165 -19.04 8.68 8.85
CA ARG A 165 -20.13 9.35 8.10
C ARG A 165 -19.59 10.36 7.11
N ARG A 166 -18.63 11.20 7.54
CA ARG A 166 -18.00 12.22 6.68
C ARG A 166 -17.24 11.58 5.52
N ILE A 167 -16.48 10.53 5.78
CA ILE A 167 -15.74 9.80 4.76
C ILE A 167 -16.71 9.12 3.78
N TYR A 168 -17.80 8.53 4.28
CA TYR A 168 -18.85 7.95 3.43
C TYR A 168 -19.49 8.99 2.50
N ALA A 169 -19.68 10.22 2.98
CA ALA A 169 -20.20 11.32 2.15
C ALA A 169 -19.27 11.73 0.99
N LEU A 170 -17.99 11.31 1.01
CA LEU A 170 -17.06 11.49 -0.11
C LEU A 170 -17.31 10.48 -1.26
N GLY A 171 -18.25 9.55 -1.10
CA GLY A 171 -18.68 8.59 -2.12
C GLY A 171 -18.35 7.10 -1.95
N PRO A 172 -17.41 6.64 -1.07
CA PRO A 172 -17.16 5.20 -0.93
C PRO A 172 -18.39 4.49 -0.40
N LYS A 173 -18.62 3.23 -0.82
CA LYS A 173 -19.81 2.47 -0.40
C LYS A 173 -19.69 1.89 1.01
N ILE A 174 -18.47 1.61 1.46
CA ILE A 174 -18.19 1.08 2.79
C ILE A 174 -16.91 1.75 3.32
N VAL A 175 -16.98 2.22 4.57
CA VAL A 175 -15.84 2.80 5.28
C VAL A 175 -15.42 1.85 6.40
N VAL A 176 -14.13 1.50 6.46
CA VAL A 176 -13.55 0.69 7.52
C VAL A 176 -12.43 1.48 8.21
N ILE A 177 -12.74 2.10 9.35
CA ILE A 177 -11.73 2.81 10.15
C ILE A 177 -11.00 1.82 11.05
N LYS A 178 -9.72 1.60 10.78
CA LYS A 178 -8.85 0.64 11.47
C LYS A 178 -8.43 1.17 12.85
N GLY A 179 -8.65 0.40 13.91
CA GLY A 179 -8.39 0.82 15.31
C GLY A 179 -6.98 0.53 15.83
N GLY A 180 -6.11 -0.11 15.05
CA GLY A 180 -4.80 -0.60 15.54
C GLY A 180 -3.85 0.46 16.13
N HIS A 181 -4.09 1.75 15.87
CA HIS A 181 -3.33 2.89 16.41
C HIS A 181 -3.96 3.54 17.64
N ASP A 182 -4.96 2.91 18.28
CA ASP A 182 -5.45 3.34 19.58
C ASP A 182 -4.34 3.14 20.62
N GLU A 183 -3.55 4.19 20.82
CA GLU A 183 -2.70 4.40 21.98
C GLU A 183 -3.56 4.93 23.12
N GLY A 184 -4.53 4.13 23.55
CA GLY A 184 -5.28 4.36 24.78
C GLY A 184 -4.48 3.98 26.04
N GLY A 185 -3.16 4.19 26.02
CA GLY A 185 -2.27 4.05 27.17
C GLY A 185 -1.87 5.44 27.70
N PRO A 186 -1.32 5.54 28.93
CA PRO A 186 -1.02 6.81 29.59
C PRO A 186 -0.05 7.72 28.81
N ASP A 187 0.67 7.17 27.83
CA ASP A 187 1.79 7.81 27.14
C ASP A 187 1.41 8.86 26.07
N ARG A 188 0.11 9.12 25.83
CA ARG A 188 -0.30 10.23 24.94
C ARG A 188 -0.10 11.60 25.57
N GLU A 189 -0.27 11.74 26.88
CA GLU A 189 -0.05 13.02 27.57
C GLU A 189 1.44 13.40 27.57
N ASP A 190 2.34 12.42 27.66
CA ASP A 190 3.78 12.67 27.70
C ASP A 190 4.37 13.12 26.36
N ARG A 191 3.78 12.71 25.22
CA ARG A 191 4.23 13.14 23.89
C ARG A 191 3.88 14.58 23.56
N ASP A 192 2.68 15.01 23.94
CA ASP A 192 2.25 16.40 23.76
C ASP A 192 3.11 17.36 24.64
N HIS A 193 3.63 16.88 25.77
CA HIS A 193 4.52 17.63 26.65
C HIS A 193 5.99 17.69 26.17
N GLU A 194 6.47 16.68 25.44
CA GLU A 194 7.83 16.68 24.85
C GLU A 194 7.90 17.58 23.60
N GLU A 195 6.86 17.59 22.75
CA GLU A 195 6.76 18.50 21.59
C GLU A 195 6.66 19.98 22.03
N ALA A 196 5.91 20.28 23.09
CA ALA A 196 5.81 21.64 23.64
C ALA A 196 7.14 22.16 24.23
N ARG A 197 8.02 21.27 24.69
CA ARG A 197 9.37 21.63 25.20
C ARG A 197 10.37 21.92 24.10
N ILE A 198 10.25 21.24 22.95
CA ILE A 198 11.14 21.44 21.80
C ILE A 198 10.86 22.79 21.11
N TYR A 199 9.61 23.27 21.13
CA TYR A 199 9.21 24.52 20.47
C TYR A 199 9.09 25.76 21.38
N GLY A 200 9.41 25.66 22.67
CA GLY A 200 9.63 26.82 23.53
C GLY A 200 8.48 27.84 23.55
N ILE A 201 7.22 27.38 23.57
CA ILE A 201 6.07 28.29 23.68
C ILE A 201 5.67 28.41 25.15
N SER A 202 6.27 29.36 25.86
CA SER A 202 5.63 29.92 27.06
C SER A 202 4.84 31.15 26.65
N ALA A 203 3.55 31.14 26.93
CA ALA A 203 2.64 32.25 26.71
C ALA A 203 3.10 33.54 27.42
N GLY A 204 3.10 34.66 26.70
CA GLY A 204 3.29 36.00 27.26
C GLY A 204 3.40 37.05 26.15
N ALA A 205 2.48 38.01 26.16
CA ALA A 205 2.42 39.15 25.24
C ALA A 205 3.69 40.01 25.33
N ASP A 206 4.36 40.26 24.20
CA ASP A 206 5.31 41.36 23.93
C ASP A 206 6.01 41.16 22.56
N ARG A 207 5.26 40.98 21.45
CA ARG A 207 5.83 40.51 20.16
C ARG A 207 5.58 41.37 18.92
N GLU A 208 4.97 42.55 19.03
CA GLU A 208 4.73 43.39 17.85
C GLU A 208 5.83 44.43 17.59
N GLU A 209 6.55 44.90 18.62
CA GLU A 209 7.51 46.01 18.44
C GLU A 209 8.93 45.57 18.04
N ASN A 210 9.24 44.25 18.12
CA ASN A 210 10.56 43.70 17.82
C ASN A 210 10.68 43.05 16.43
N LEU A 211 9.57 42.87 15.70
CA LEU A 211 9.57 42.21 14.39
C LEU A 211 9.87 43.19 13.24
N GLU A 212 9.38 44.43 13.33
CA GLU A 212 9.55 45.42 12.25
C GLU A 212 11.01 45.89 12.13
N LYS A 213 11.71 46.09 13.25
CA LYS A 213 13.13 46.48 13.24
C LYS A 213 14.06 45.40 12.67
N HIS A 214 13.69 44.13 12.79
CA HIS A 214 14.52 43.03 12.31
C HIS A 214 14.32 42.73 10.81
N LEU A 215 13.20 43.18 10.23
CA LEU A 215 12.87 42.97 8.82
C LEU A 215 13.48 44.03 7.89
N GLU A 216 13.67 45.28 8.35
CA GLU A 216 14.28 46.33 7.53
C GLU A 216 15.80 46.16 7.39
N GLU A 217 16.52 45.79 8.46
CA GLU A 217 17.99 45.61 8.40
C GLU A 217 18.42 44.38 7.58
N HIS A 218 17.57 43.35 7.45
CA HIS A 218 17.89 42.13 6.69
C HIS A 218 17.53 42.18 5.19
N SER A 219 16.83 43.22 4.74
CA SER A 219 16.36 43.37 3.36
C SER A 219 17.41 43.99 2.42
N GLU A 220 18.22 44.93 2.92
CA GLU A 220 19.16 45.68 2.07
C GLU A 220 20.51 44.98 1.86
N GLU A 221 21.01 44.16 2.79
CA GLU A 221 22.28 43.44 2.60
C GLU A 221 22.18 42.20 1.70
N HIS A 222 21.00 41.57 1.60
CA HIS A 222 20.83 40.30 0.90
C HIS A 222 20.40 40.40 -0.57
N SER A 223 20.01 41.57 -1.06
CA SER A 223 19.50 41.70 -2.44
C SER A 223 20.59 41.96 -3.48
N ASP A 224 21.64 42.73 -3.15
CA ASP A 224 22.66 43.13 -4.13
C ASP A 224 23.81 42.13 -4.30
N LYS A 225 24.10 41.33 -3.25
CA LYS A 225 25.17 40.32 -3.31
C LYS A 225 24.72 39.03 -4.01
N TYR A 226 23.44 38.66 -3.84
CA TYR A 226 22.89 37.38 -4.33
C TYR A 226 22.58 37.38 -5.83
N MET A 227 22.29 38.54 -6.43
CA MET A 227 21.93 38.63 -7.85
C MET A 227 23.14 38.57 -8.79
N LYS A 228 24.35 38.90 -8.33
CA LYS A 228 25.53 39.00 -9.22
C LYS A 228 26.34 37.69 -9.33
N GLU A 229 26.35 36.87 -8.28
CA GLU A 229 27.11 35.60 -8.26
C GLU A 229 26.29 34.43 -8.86
N ILE A 230 24.97 34.39 -8.66
CA ILE A 230 24.15 33.25 -9.09
C ILE A 230 23.85 33.26 -10.60
N LEU A 231 23.74 34.43 -11.25
CA LEU A 231 23.36 34.50 -12.67
C LEU A 231 24.47 34.08 -13.64
N VAL A 232 25.74 34.15 -13.23
CA VAL A 232 26.89 33.79 -14.08
C VAL A 232 27.25 32.32 -13.92
N GLU A 233 27.23 31.78 -12.69
CA GLU A 233 27.53 30.37 -12.46
C GLU A 233 26.42 29.43 -12.98
N HIS A 234 25.14 29.84 -12.92
CA HIS A 234 24.04 28.97 -13.36
C HIS A 234 23.96 28.78 -14.88
N THR A 235 24.55 29.66 -15.70
CA THR A 235 24.42 29.51 -17.17
C THR A 235 25.54 28.66 -17.78
N GLU A 236 26.77 28.73 -17.27
CA GLU A 236 27.87 27.91 -17.76
C GLU A 236 27.79 26.46 -17.25
N GLU A 237 27.48 26.26 -15.96
CA GLU A 237 27.44 24.93 -15.35
C GLU A 237 26.25 24.09 -15.85
N GLN A 238 25.12 24.73 -16.19
CA GLN A 238 23.96 24.04 -16.78
C GLN A 238 24.20 23.65 -18.23
N MET A 239 24.98 24.43 -18.99
CA MET A 239 25.27 24.14 -20.39
C MET A 239 26.27 22.98 -20.50
N GLU A 240 27.26 22.92 -19.61
CA GLU A 240 28.23 21.81 -19.53
C GLU A 240 27.53 20.50 -19.12
N LYS A 241 26.69 20.53 -18.06
CA LYS A 241 25.88 19.36 -17.63
C LYS A 241 24.94 18.85 -18.72
N HIS A 242 24.36 19.74 -19.52
CA HIS A 242 23.49 19.35 -20.64
C HIS A 242 24.27 18.71 -21.79
N MET A 243 25.47 19.19 -22.09
CA MET A 243 26.33 18.64 -23.14
C MET A 243 26.88 17.27 -22.76
N ASP A 244 27.30 17.08 -21.51
CA ASP A 244 27.78 15.79 -21.00
C ASP A 244 26.66 14.75 -20.99
N LYS A 245 25.46 15.12 -20.51
CA LYS A 245 24.29 14.24 -20.55
C LYS A 245 23.94 13.82 -21.99
N HIS A 246 23.95 14.76 -22.94
CA HIS A 246 23.64 14.45 -24.33
C HIS A 246 24.71 13.55 -24.97
N GLN A 247 25.99 13.69 -24.61
CA GLN A 247 27.05 12.79 -25.09
C GLN A 247 26.95 11.39 -24.48
N GLU A 248 26.62 11.29 -23.19
CA GLU A 248 26.43 10.04 -22.48
C GLU A 248 25.20 9.28 -23.01
N ASP A 249 24.08 9.98 -23.21
CA ASP A 249 22.87 9.41 -23.81
C ASP A 249 23.15 8.89 -25.22
N HIS A 250 23.89 9.65 -26.05
CA HIS A 250 24.24 9.22 -27.40
C HIS A 250 25.19 8.01 -27.41
N LYS A 251 26.13 7.92 -26.46
CA LYS A 251 27.00 6.74 -26.28
C LYS A 251 26.21 5.53 -25.79
N ASN A 252 25.33 5.70 -24.82
CA ASN A 252 24.54 4.61 -24.24
C ASN A 252 23.53 4.07 -25.24
N ASN A 253 22.90 4.92 -26.04
CA ASN A 253 21.96 4.49 -27.08
C ASN A 253 22.68 3.70 -28.19
N HIS A 254 23.87 4.16 -28.60
CA HIS A 254 24.66 3.47 -29.62
C HIS A 254 25.25 2.13 -29.11
N LYS A 255 25.56 2.06 -27.82
CA LYS A 255 26.08 0.85 -27.15
C LYS A 255 24.98 -0.17 -26.86
N ASN A 256 23.81 0.29 -26.40
CA ASN A 256 22.67 -0.60 -26.13
C ASN A 256 22.09 -1.19 -27.41
N ASN A 257 21.98 -0.44 -28.51
CA ASN A 257 21.47 -0.99 -29.77
C ASN A 257 22.40 -2.08 -30.32
N HIS A 258 23.72 -1.84 -30.34
CA HIS A 258 24.67 -2.86 -30.81
C HIS A 258 24.81 -4.07 -29.88
N ILE A 259 24.66 -3.89 -28.56
CA ILE A 259 24.75 -4.98 -27.59
C ILE A 259 23.46 -5.81 -27.59
N ASN A 260 22.28 -5.18 -27.66
CA ASN A 260 21.01 -5.89 -27.66
C ASN A 260 20.85 -6.74 -28.92
N ASP A 261 21.26 -6.24 -30.09
CA ASP A 261 21.24 -7.04 -31.32
C ASP A 261 22.15 -8.27 -31.20
N HIS A 262 23.35 -8.11 -30.62
CA HIS A 262 24.31 -9.19 -30.47
C HIS A 262 23.94 -10.20 -29.36
N ILE A 263 23.21 -9.76 -28.32
CA ILE A 263 22.67 -10.61 -27.25
C ILE A 263 21.49 -11.42 -27.76
N ASN A 264 20.58 -10.81 -28.53
CA ASN A 264 19.41 -11.50 -29.04
C ASN A 264 19.79 -12.64 -29.99
N ASP A 265 20.76 -12.41 -30.89
CA ASP A 265 21.26 -13.45 -31.81
C ASP A 265 21.93 -14.64 -31.08
N HIS A 266 22.58 -14.42 -29.93
CA HIS A 266 23.19 -15.49 -29.14
C HIS A 266 22.25 -16.13 -28.11
N MET A 267 21.23 -15.40 -27.64
CA MET A 267 20.28 -15.92 -26.65
C MET A 267 19.29 -16.90 -27.26
N GLU A 268 18.88 -16.73 -28.52
CA GLU A 268 17.93 -17.67 -29.15
C GLU A 268 18.53 -19.09 -29.26
N ASP A 269 19.81 -19.21 -29.62
CA ASP A 269 20.48 -20.51 -29.73
C ASP A 269 20.71 -21.16 -28.35
N ILE A 270 21.07 -20.37 -27.32
CA ILE A 270 21.30 -20.88 -25.96
C ILE A 270 19.98 -21.26 -25.28
N LEU A 271 18.91 -20.48 -25.47
CA LEU A 271 17.59 -20.79 -24.91
C LEU A 271 17.05 -22.09 -25.49
N LYS A 272 17.21 -22.33 -26.79
CA LYS A 272 16.67 -23.51 -27.44
C LYS A 272 17.29 -24.82 -26.91
N GLU A 273 18.61 -24.87 -26.75
CA GLU A 273 19.28 -26.05 -26.19
C GLU A 273 19.03 -26.25 -24.68
N HIS A 274 18.88 -25.17 -23.91
CA HIS A 274 18.71 -25.26 -22.45
C HIS A 274 17.26 -25.53 -22.03
N THR A 275 16.28 -25.02 -22.79
CA THR A 275 14.85 -25.19 -22.51
C THR A 275 14.38 -26.62 -22.77
N GLU A 276 14.89 -27.30 -23.82
CA GLU A 276 14.49 -28.68 -24.13
C GLU A 276 14.94 -29.67 -23.02
N LYS A 277 16.15 -29.50 -22.47
CA LYS A 277 16.64 -30.34 -21.37
C LYS A 277 15.95 -30.08 -20.03
N HIS A 278 15.56 -28.83 -19.74
CA HIS A 278 14.89 -28.50 -18.47
C HIS A 278 13.42 -28.90 -18.44
N ILE A 279 12.73 -28.86 -19.58
CA ILE A 279 11.31 -29.28 -19.69
C ILE A 279 11.17 -30.79 -19.42
N GLU A 280 12.10 -31.62 -19.91
CA GLU A 280 12.03 -33.06 -19.74
C GLU A 280 12.19 -33.50 -18.26
N VAL A 281 13.07 -32.81 -17.52
CA VAL A 281 13.29 -33.06 -16.08
C VAL A 281 12.13 -32.55 -15.23
N HIS A 282 11.52 -31.41 -15.57
CA HIS A 282 10.37 -30.88 -14.81
C HIS A 282 9.08 -31.64 -15.08
N LEU A 283 8.85 -32.14 -16.29
CA LEU A 283 7.69 -32.97 -16.60
C LEU A 283 7.67 -34.27 -15.78
N ASP A 284 8.83 -34.89 -15.52
CA ASP A 284 8.89 -36.12 -14.73
C ASP A 284 8.61 -35.87 -13.23
N VAL A 285 9.03 -34.72 -12.69
CA VAL A 285 8.74 -34.30 -11.29
C VAL A 285 7.27 -33.90 -11.11
N VAL A 286 6.70 -33.17 -12.09
CA VAL A 286 5.29 -32.75 -12.07
C VAL A 286 4.38 -33.95 -12.23
N ASN A 287 4.67 -34.90 -13.13
CA ASN A 287 3.85 -36.09 -13.32
C ASN A 287 3.86 -37.02 -12.09
N ARG A 288 5.02 -37.20 -11.43
CA ARG A 288 5.10 -37.98 -10.18
C ARG A 288 4.32 -37.34 -9.02
N SER A 289 4.30 -36.01 -8.96
CA SER A 289 3.53 -35.27 -7.95
C SER A 289 2.03 -35.26 -8.26
N TYR A 290 1.66 -35.24 -9.54
CA TYR A 290 0.28 -35.28 -10.01
C TYR A 290 -0.38 -36.65 -9.76
N ASP A 291 0.33 -37.75 -9.99
CA ASP A 291 -0.19 -39.10 -9.70
C ASP A 291 -0.35 -39.38 -8.19
N GLN A 292 0.51 -38.80 -7.36
CA GLN A 292 0.35 -38.84 -5.90
C GLN A 292 -0.85 -38.01 -5.41
N ALA A 293 -1.11 -36.84 -6.02
CA ALA A 293 -2.26 -36.00 -5.69
C ALA A 293 -3.60 -36.62 -6.14
N ARG A 294 -3.62 -37.32 -7.29
CA ARG A 294 -4.84 -37.93 -7.86
C ARG A 294 -5.41 -39.07 -7.01
N THR A 295 -4.57 -39.72 -6.21
CA THR A 295 -4.98 -40.83 -5.34
C THR A 295 -5.59 -40.34 -4.01
N ALA A 296 -5.52 -39.04 -3.70
CA ALA A 296 -5.91 -38.47 -2.40
C ALA A 296 -7.14 -37.55 -2.43
N MET A 297 -7.79 -37.32 -3.58
CA MET A 297 -8.91 -36.38 -3.68
C MET A 297 -10.26 -37.06 -3.93
N HIS A 298 -11.01 -37.27 -2.84
CA HIS A 298 -12.46 -37.50 -2.88
C HIS A 298 -13.21 -36.16 -3.06
N PRO A 299 -14.13 -36.03 -4.02
CA PRO A 299 -14.82 -34.78 -4.31
C PRO A 299 -16.09 -34.62 -3.47
N GLU A 300 -16.00 -34.33 -2.17
CA GLU A 300 -17.16 -33.91 -1.36
C GLU A 300 -16.87 -32.87 -0.25
N LYS A 301 -15.71 -32.18 -0.25
CA LYS A 301 -15.32 -31.28 0.86
C LYS A 301 -15.29 -29.78 0.58
N TYR A 302 -16.19 -29.27 -0.26
CA TYR A 302 -16.36 -27.81 -0.43
C TYR A 302 -17.84 -27.38 -0.35
N SER A 303 -18.53 -27.76 0.72
CA SER A 303 -19.87 -27.24 1.05
C SER A 303 -19.99 -26.66 2.47
N HIS A 304 -18.88 -26.40 3.16
CA HIS A 304 -18.90 -25.91 4.54
C HIS A 304 -18.02 -24.66 4.75
N MET A 305 -18.39 -23.56 4.10
CA MET A 305 -18.02 -22.20 4.56
C MET A 305 -19.03 -21.70 5.61
N ASN A 306 -19.23 -22.51 6.65
CA ASN A 306 -19.87 -22.14 7.91
C ASN A 306 -19.10 -22.83 9.05
N SER A 307 -17.78 -22.72 9.02
CA SER A 307 -16.91 -23.34 10.02
C SER A 307 -16.77 -22.42 11.25
N PRO A 308 -17.14 -22.86 12.47
CA PRO A 308 -17.10 -22.06 13.68
C PRO A 308 -15.69 -22.00 14.29
N ILE A 309 -14.64 -21.77 13.48
CA ILE A 309 -13.23 -21.82 13.93
C ILE A 309 -12.80 -20.55 14.70
N PHE A 310 -13.55 -19.45 14.60
CA PHE A 310 -13.31 -18.27 15.42
C PHE A 310 -14.55 -17.94 16.26
N LYS A 311 -14.87 -18.77 17.25
CA LYS A 311 -15.57 -18.25 18.43
C LYS A 311 -14.56 -17.41 19.20
N ALA A 312 -14.77 -16.10 19.20
CA ALA A 312 -14.12 -15.20 20.14
C ALA A 312 -14.45 -15.67 21.56
N VAL A 313 -13.55 -16.44 22.16
CA VAL A 313 -13.48 -16.62 23.61
C VAL A 313 -12.26 -15.85 24.06
N GLY A 314 -12.33 -14.52 23.89
CA GLY A 314 -11.47 -13.60 24.61
C GLY A 314 -12.12 -13.31 25.96
N ASN A 315 -11.36 -13.41 27.03
CA ASN A 315 -11.79 -12.93 28.34
C ASN A 315 -12.02 -11.41 28.21
N ASP A 316 -13.10 -10.86 28.77
CA ASP A 316 -13.51 -9.43 28.70
C ASP A 316 -12.48 -8.42 29.29
N ARG A 317 -11.26 -8.88 29.62
CA ARG A 317 -10.19 -8.12 30.27
C ARG A 317 -8.94 -7.90 29.40
N ASP A 318 -8.83 -8.57 28.26
CA ASP A 318 -7.68 -8.36 27.37
C ASP A 318 -7.90 -7.11 26.49
N PRO A 319 -6.88 -6.25 26.28
CA PRO A 319 -7.01 -5.08 25.43
C PRO A 319 -7.38 -5.50 24.01
N GLN A 320 -8.43 -4.87 23.46
CA GLN A 320 -8.97 -5.17 22.13
C GLN A 320 -8.62 -4.07 21.14
N VAL A 321 -8.49 -4.46 19.86
CA VAL A 321 -8.45 -3.55 18.72
C VAL A 321 -9.79 -3.62 18.02
N ILE A 322 -10.47 -2.49 17.89
CA ILE A 322 -11.80 -2.40 17.28
C ILE A 322 -11.70 -1.67 15.95
N ASP A 323 -12.06 -2.34 14.87
CA ASP A 323 -12.27 -1.71 13.56
C ASP A 323 -13.74 -1.35 13.42
N LEU A 324 -14.03 -0.11 12.99
CA LEU A 324 -15.39 0.38 12.80
C LEU A 324 -15.74 0.34 11.32
N ILE A 325 -16.82 -0.35 10.98
CA ILE A 325 -17.38 -0.46 9.63
C ILE A 325 -18.65 0.38 9.56
N TYR A 326 -18.79 1.16 8.49
CA TYR A 326 -20.01 1.90 8.16
C TYR A 326 -20.38 1.70 6.69
N ASP A 327 -21.62 1.27 6.43
CA ASP A 327 -22.15 0.97 5.10
C ASP A 327 -23.14 2.03 4.59
N GLY A 328 -23.27 3.14 5.30
CA GLY A 328 -24.25 4.20 5.00
C GLY A 328 -25.57 4.06 5.77
N ALA A 329 -25.83 2.92 6.40
CA ALA A 329 -27.05 2.67 7.17
C ALA A 329 -26.76 2.28 8.62
N ALA A 330 -25.77 1.41 8.84
CA ALA A 330 -25.46 0.84 10.14
C ALA A 330 -23.95 0.86 10.42
N PHE A 331 -23.63 0.90 11.71
CA PHE A 331 -22.28 0.71 12.21
C PHE A 331 -22.09 -0.73 12.67
N THR A 332 -20.98 -1.34 12.29
CA THR A 332 -20.57 -2.65 12.79
C THR A 332 -19.15 -2.59 13.33
N GLU A 333 -18.94 -3.16 14.51
CA GLU A 333 -17.64 -3.22 15.17
C GLU A 333 -17.04 -4.62 15.00
N LEU A 334 -15.80 -4.69 14.51
CA LEU A 334 -15.01 -5.91 14.48
C LEU A 334 -13.88 -5.81 15.51
N SER A 335 -14.02 -6.54 16.61
CA SER A 335 -13.01 -6.66 17.65
C SER A 335 -12.00 -7.77 17.33
N GLY A 336 -10.73 -7.51 17.61
CA GLY A 336 -9.68 -8.53 17.65
C GLY A 336 -8.73 -8.33 18.82
N LYS A 337 -7.91 -9.33 19.11
CA LYS A 337 -6.95 -9.29 20.21
C LYS A 337 -5.83 -8.28 19.91
N ARG A 338 -5.51 -7.38 20.85
CA ARG A 338 -4.30 -6.56 20.76
C ARG A 338 -3.08 -7.44 20.97
N VAL A 339 -2.15 -7.40 20.02
CA VAL A 339 -0.84 -8.07 20.13
C VAL A 339 0.21 -6.99 20.39
N ASN A 340 0.98 -7.14 21.46
CA ASN A 340 2.09 -6.24 21.74
C ASN A 340 3.33 -6.69 20.93
N THR A 341 3.55 -6.07 19.77
CA THR A 341 4.67 -6.38 18.88
C THR A 341 5.05 -5.16 18.05
N VAL A 342 6.34 -5.05 17.73
CA VAL A 342 6.86 -4.05 16.79
C VAL A 342 6.74 -4.50 15.33
N HIS A 343 6.50 -5.81 15.11
CA HIS A 343 6.43 -6.42 13.77
C HIS A 343 5.07 -6.22 13.11
N THR A 344 4.78 -4.96 12.79
CA THR A 344 3.48 -4.52 12.26
C THR A 344 3.61 -3.89 10.87
N HIS A 345 4.81 -3.87 10.28
CA HIS A 345 5.02 -3.31 8.94
C HIS A 345 4.18 -4.08 7.91
N GLY A 346 3.50 -3.35 7.02
CA GLY A 346 2.57 -3.92 6.05
C GLY A 346 1.14 -4.19 6.52
N THR A 347 0.81 -4.00 7.80
CA THR A 347 -0.54 -4.28 8.33
C THR A 347 -1.69 -3.75 7.49
N GLY A 348 -1.63 -2.47 7.10
CA GLY A 348 -2.63 -1.84 6.23
C GLY A 348 -2.69 -2.48 4.85
N CYS A 349 -1.54 -2.61 4.19
CA CYS A 349 -1.44 -3.18 2.84
C CYS A 349 -1.99 -4.61 2.79
N THR A 350 -1.56 -5.46 3.72
CA THR A 350 -2.01 -6.85 3.85
C THR A 350 -3.51 -6.93 4.10
N PHE A 351 -4.06 -6.08 4.98
CA PHE A 351 -5.50 -6.07 5.27
C PHE A 351 -6.33 -5.69 4.04
N SER A 352 -5.98 -4.59 3.36
CA SER A 352 -6.69 -4.15 2.16
C SER A 352 -6.52 -5.12 0.98
N ALA A 353 -5.36 -5.79 0.86
CA ALA A 353 -5.15 -6.84 -0.12
C ALA A 353 -6.01 -8.08 0.15
N ALA A 354 -6.15 -8.50 1.41
CA ALA A 354 -7.00 -9.64 1.75
C ALA A 354 -8.49 -9.36 1.44
N ILE A 355 -8.94 -8.11 1.61
CA ILE A 355 -10.29 -7.69 1.18
C ILE A 355 -10.44 -7.80 -0.34
N ALA A 356 -9.49 -7.25 -1.11
CA ALA A 356 -9.52 -7.31 -2.56
C ALA A 356 -9.50 -8.77 -3.08
N ALA A 357 -8.72 -9.65 -2.45
CA ALA A 357 -8.71 -11.07 -2.75
C ALA A 357 -10.08 -11.73 -2.52
N GLY A 358 -10.70 -11.49 -1.35
CA GLY A 358 -12.04 -12.02 -1.06
C GLY A 358 -13.10 -11.52 -2.06
N LEU A 359 -13.04 -10.24 -2.44
CA LEU A 359 -13.92 -9.66 -3.45
C LEU A 359 -13.72 -10.27 -4.84
N ALA A 360 -12.47 -10.55 -5.23
CA ALA A 360 -12.15 -11.24 -6.48
C ALA A 360 -12.73 -12.67 -6.49
N GLN A 361 -12.74 -13.34 -5.34
CA GLN A 361 -13.35 -14.66 -5.13
C GLN A 361 -14.88 -14.63 -5.10
N GLY A 362 -15.50 -13.45 -5.17
CA GLY A 362 -16.96 -13.30 -5.14
C GLY A 362 -17.57 -13.26 -3.75
N MET A 363 -16.77 -13.06 -2.70
CA MET A 363 -17.30 -12.81 -1.35
C MET A 363 -18.10 -11.50 -1.32
N SER A 364 -19.05 -11.42 -0.40
CA SER A 364 -19.66 -10.14 -0.04
C SER A 364 -18.57 -9.21 0.55
N ALA A 365 -18.77 -7.89 0.45
CA ALA A 365 -17.79 -6.95 1.00
C ALA A 365 -17.59 -7.13 2.51
N PHE A 366 -18.66 -7.42 3.26
CA PHE A 366 -18.57 -7.67 4.70
C PHE A 366 -17.80 -8.95 5.03
N ASP A 367 -18.03 -10.04 4.29
CA ASP A 367 -17.29 -11.29 4.46
C ASP A 367 -15.81 -11.12 4.08
N ALA A 368 -15.51 -10.36 3.02
CA ALA A 368 -14.15 -10.02 2.63
C ALA A 368 -13.44 -9.19 3.72
N ILE A 369 -14.11 -8.23 4.36
CA ILE A 369 -13.59 -7.45 5.49
C ILE A 369 -13.30 -8.37 6.70
N ARG A 370 -14.22 -9.27 7.04
CA ARG A 370 -14.02 -10.23 8.15
C ARG A 370 -12.88 -11.21 7.87
N SER A 371 -12.78 -11.69 6.63
CA SER A 371 -11.68 -12.56 6.18
C SER A 371 -10.35 -11.82 6.28
N GLY A 372 -10.28 -10.58 5.76
CA GLY A 372 -9.10 -9.73 5.87
C GLY A 372 -8.69 -9.48 7.32
N ARG A 373 -9.65 -9.26 8.23
CA ARG A 373 -9.37 -9.07 9.66
C ARG A 373 -8.78 -10.31 10.31
N SER A 374 -9.28 -11.49 9.93
CA SER A 374 -8.80 -12.78 10.43
C SER A 374 -7.40 -13.09 9.89
N PHE A 375 -7.17 -12.78 8.61
CA PHE A 375 -5.87 -12.91 7.95
C PHE A 375 -4.80 -12.06 8.66
N ILE A 376 -5.08 -10.77 8.84
CA ILE A 376 -4.10 -9.87 9.46
C ILE A 376 -3.88 -10.18 10.95
N GLN A 377 -4.91 -10.63 11.67
CA GLN A 377 -4.76 -11.08 13.06
C GLN A 377 -3.76 -12.24 13.14
N ALA A 378 -3.91 -13.26 12.29
CA ALA A 378 -2.97 -14.38 12.24
C ALA A 378 -1.55 -13.92 11.87
N ALA A 379 -1.43 -13.03 10.88
CA ALA A 379 -0.16 -12.53 10.39
C ALA A 379 0.63 -11.70 11.42
N ILE A 380 -0.06 -11.03 12.35
CA ILE A 380 0.55 -10.29 13.46
C ILE A 380 0.91 -11.24 14.61
N GLU A 381 0.01 -12.16 14.96
CA GLU A 381 0.22 -13.09 16.08
C GLU A 381 1.38 -14.06 15.84
N ASP A 382 1.53 -14.55 14.60
CA ASP A 382 2.60 -15.48 14.23
C ASP A 382 3.76 -14.75 13.55
N GLY A 383 4.29 -13.71 14.19
CA GLY A 383 5.30 -12.82 13.60
C GLY A 383 6.57 -13.51 13.08
N LEU A 384 7.18 -12.93 12.03
CA LEU A 384 8.41 -13.45 11.42
C LEU A 384 9.70 -13.06 12.18
N ASN A 385 9.63 -11.98 12.97
CA ASN A 385 10.77 -11.41 13.70
C ASN A 385 11.98 -11.07 12.81
N LEU A 386 11.72 -10.45 11.66
CA LEU A 386 12.76 -10.04 10.69
C LEU A 386 13.11 -8.56 10.83
N GLY A 387 14.40 -8.26 10.61
CA GLY A 387 14.96 -6.91 10.66
C GLY A 387 15.18 -6.37 12.07
N GLN A 388 15.73 -5.16 12.16
CA GLN A 388 16.13 -4.52 13.43
C GLN A 388 15.14 -3.44 13.90
N GLY A 389 14.15 -3.08 13.07
CA GLY A 389 13.13 -2.08 13.39
C GLY A 389 11.72 -2.66 13.36
N HIS A 390 10.79 -1.96 12.69
CA HIS A 390 9.43 -2.43 12.51
C HIS A 390 9.39 -3.54 11.45
N GLY A 391 9.45 -4.79 11.90
CA GLY A 391 9.45 -5.94 10.99
C GLY A 391 8.10 -6.21 10.31
N PRO A 392 8.11 -7.00 9.23
CA PRO A 392 6.92 -7.32 8.44
C PRO A 392 5.98 -8.31 9.14
N THR A 393 4.71 -8.29 8.76
CA THR A 393 3.74 -9.32 9.14
C THR A 393 3.97 -10.65 8.41
N ASN A 394 3.48 -11.75 9.00
CA ASN A 394 3.61 -13.10 8.45
C ASN A 394 2.44 -13.49 7.54
N HIS A 395 2.63 -13.36 6.23
CA HIS A 395 1.59 -13.66 5.24
C HIS A 395 1.21 -15.16 5.19
N TRP A 396 2.11 -16.07 5.58
CA TRP A 396 1.85 -17.52 5.62
C TRP A 396 0.97 -17.95 6.80
N ALA A 397 0.85 -17.12 7.84
CA ALA A 397 0.26 -17.51 9.12
C ALA A 397 -1.17 -18.02 8.98
N TYR A 398 -1.99 -17.32 8.19
CA TYR A 398 -3.40 -17.63 8.05
C TYR A 398 -3.63 -19.04 7.47
N GLN A 399 -2.98 -19.36 6.34
CA GLN A 399 -3.12 -20.67 5.72
C GLN A 399 -2.48 -21.80 6.51
N ARG A 400 -1.37 -21.53 7.23
CA ARG A 400 -0.78 -22.49 8.18
C ARG A 400 -1.76 -22.85 9.29
N ARG A 401 -2.46 -21.86 9.86
CA ARG A 401 -3.48 -22.10 10.89
C ARG A 401 -4.70 -22.87 10.38
N LEU A 402 -5.05 -22.73 9.10
CA LEU A 402 -6.08 -23.53 8.45
C LEU A 402 -5.62 -24.97 8.11
N GLY A 403 -4.33 -25.28 8.30
CA GLY A 403 -3.75 -26.58 7.97
C GLY A 403 -3.62 -26.84 6.45
N VAL A 404 -3.67 -25.79 5.64
CA VAL A 404 -3.60 -25.86 4.16
C VAL A 404 -2.14 -25.87 3.68
N LEU A 405 -1.25 -25.16 4.38
CA LEU A 405 0.19 -25.19 4.11
C LEU A 405 0.90 -26.19 5.05
N ARG A 406 1.60 -27.17 4.46
CA ARG A 406 2.56 -28.05 5.14
C ARG A 406 3.97 -27.77 4.66
#